data_AF-A0A8X6R3R3-F1
#
_entry.id   AF-A0A8X6R3R3-F1
#
_cell.length_a   1.000
_cell.length_b   1.000
_cell.length_c   1.000
_cell.angle_alpha   90.00
_cell.angle_beta   90.00
_cell.angle_gamma   90.00
#
_symmetry.space_group_name_H-M   'P 1'
#
loop_
_entity.id
_entity.type
_entity.pdbx_description
1 polymer ?
#
loop_
_entity_poly.entity_id
_entity_poly.type
_entity_poly.pdbx_seq_one_letter_code
_entity_poly.pdbx_strand_id
1 'polypeptide(L)'
;MHEGRKMYQKVSKRTFKGTKTNDKGYALYRRRAPEDGSHTLAQKTRGGIHEILVDNSWIVPYSPVLSRIFNCHINVEFCNTIKAIKYSC
;
A
#
# COMPACT_ATOMS: atom_id res chain seq x y z
N MET A 1 1.09 -16.29 -25.26
CA MET A 1 1.28 -16.67 -23.84
C MET A 1 2.43 -15.82 -23.31
N HIS A 2 2.17 -14.75 -22.56
CA HIS A 2 3.21 -13.94 -21.95
C HIS A 2 3.06 -14.02 -20.43
N GLU A 3 3.86 -14.93 -19.86
CA GLU A 3 4.17 -15.02 -18.44
C GLU A 3 4.75 -13.71 -17.90
N GLY A 4 4.58 -13.54 -16.58
CA GLY A 4 5.43 -12.69 -15.77
C GLY A 4 4.99 -11.24 -15.68
N ARG A 5 3.91 -10.95 -14.95
CA ARG A 5 3.57 -9.56 -14.62
C ARG A 5 3.13 -9.38 -13.17
N LYS A 6 3.90 -8.51 -12.50
CA LYS A 6 3.49 -7.48 -11.52
C LYS A 6 3.65 -7.80 -10.03
N MET A 7 4.89 -7.90 -9.53
CA MET A 7 5.14 -7.83 -8.09
C MET A 7 5.59 -6.44 -7.59
N TYR A 8 5.93 -5.50 -8.48
CA TYR A 8 6.36 -4.14 -8.09
C TYR A 8 5.52 -3.08 -8.78
N GLN A 9 4.27 -2.88 -8.35
CA GLN A 9 3.42 -1.86 -8.93
C GLN A 9 3.50 -0.55 -8.12
N LYS A 10 4.30 0.38 -8.66
CA LYS A 10 4.46 1.82 -8.37
C LYS A 10 4.67 2.20 -6.88
N VAL A 11 5.84 2.76 -6.64
CA VAL A 11 6.45 3.12 -5.34
C VAL A 11 5.70 4.25 -4.60
N SER A 12 4.73 4.90 -5.23
CA SER A 12 3.81 5.84 -4.58
C SER A 12 2.37 5.51 -5.01
N LYS A 13 1.50 5.19 -4.04
CA LYS A 13 0.07 4.93 -4.27
C LYS A 13 -0.73 6.22 -4.09
N ARG A 14 -1.73 6.44 -4.95
CA ARG A 14 -2.59 7.64 -4.90
C ARG A 14 -3.30 7.76 -3.55
N THR A 15 -3.37 8.99 -3.08
CA THR A 15 -4.10 9.39 -1.88
C THR A 15 -5.61 9.33 -2.13
N PHE A 16 -6.40 8.93 -1.13
CA PHE A 16 -7.84 8.73 -1.29
C PHE A 16 -8.60 9.00 0.02
N LYS A 17 -9.68 9.78 0.00
CA LYS A 17 -10.43 10.18 1.22
C LYS A 17 -11.29 9.08 1.84
N GLY A 18 -11.61 8.01 1.12
CA GLY A 18 -12.37 6.85 1.59
C GLY A 18 -11.93 5.55 0.94
N THR A 19 -12.36 4.39 1.45
CA THR A 19 -12.09 3.12 0.78
C THR A 19 -13.10 2.93 -0.36
N LYS A 20 -12.63 2.64 -1.57
CA LYS A 20 -13.49 2.33 -2.73
C LYS A 20 -13.00 1.08 -3.45
N THR A 21 -13.88 0.37 -4.13
CA THR A 21 -13.49 -0.76 -4.98
C THR A 21 -13.20 -0.24 -6.39
N ASN A 22 -12.12 -0.69 -7.02
CA ASN A 22 -11.82 -0.37 -8.42
C ASN A 22 -12.57 -1.31 -9.38
N ASP A 23 -12.58 -0.97 -10.67
CA ASP A 23 -13.23 -1.76 -11.74
C ASP A 23 -12.68 -3.19 -11.88
N LYS A 24 -11.55 -3.48 -11.24
CA LYS A 24 -10.89 -4.80 -11.25
C LYS A 24 -11.18 -5.60 -9.97
N GLY A 25 -12.04 -5.10 -9.08
CA GLY A 25 -12.41 -5.77 -7.83
C GLY A 25 -11.40 -5.61 -6.69
N TYR A 26 -10.39 -4.75 -6.80
CA TYR A 26 -9.44 -4.49 -5.72
C TYR A 26 -9.83 -3.25 -4.91
N ALA A 27 -9.56 -3.28 -3.61
CA ALA A 27 -9.79 -2.12 -2.76
C ALA A 27 -8.72 -1.03 -3.00
N LEU A 28 -9.20 0.18 -3.25
CA LEU A 28 -8.47 1.43 -3.15
C LEU A 28 -8.65 1.94 -1.72
N TYR A 29 -7.68 1.65 -0.86
CA TYR A 29 -7.73 2.04 0.54
C TYR A 29 -7.64 3.55 0.74
N ARG A 30 -8.34 4.04 1.77
CA ARG A 30 -8.20 5.42 2.25
C ARG A 30 -6.75 5.71 2.65
N ARG A 31 -6.20 6.82 2.15
CA ARG A 31 -4.89 7.38 2.50
C ARG A 31 -5.06 8.87 2.70
N ARG A 32 -4.57 9.43 3.82
CA ARG A 32 -4.65 10.88 4.09
C ARG A 32 -3.59 11.63 3.29
N ALA A 33 -3.97 12.77 2.70
CA ALA A 33 -3.02 13.69 2.08
C ALA A 33 -2.28 14.48 3.16
N PRO A 34 -1.07 14.99 2.88
CA PRO A 34 -0.38 15.94 3.77
C PRO A 34 -1.29 17.08 4.23
N GLU A 35 -2.13 17.63 3.34
CA GLU A 35 -3.11 18.67 3.68
C GLU A 35 -4.23 18.21 4.65
N ASP A 36 -4.52 16.91 4.72
CA ASP A 36 -5.57 16.32 5.57
C ASP A 36 -5.01 15.76 6.90
N GLY A 37 -3.83 16.24 7.35
CA GLY A 37 -3.18 15.78 8.59
C GLY A 37 -2.49 14.42 8.45
N SER A 38 -1.92 14.14 7.28
CA SER A 38 -1.04 12.97 7.07
C SER A 38 0.34 13.20 7.68
N HIS A 39 1.05 12.11 7.96
CA HIS A 39 2.42 12.17 8.45
C HIS A 39 3.37 12.29 7.25
N THR A 40 4.26 13.28 7.31
CA THR A 40 5.38 13.44 6.40
C THR A 40 6.67 13.30 7.20
N LEU A 41 7.58 12.45 6.74
CA LEU A 41 8.85 12.15 7.36
C LEU A 41 9.97 12.49 6.38
N ALA A 42 10.91 13.32 6.81
CA ALA A 42 12.12 13.55 6.05
C ALA A 42 13.10 12.40 6.33
N GLN A 43 13.37 11.58 5.33
CA GLN A 43 14.24 10.42 5.44
C GLN A 43 15.50 10.63 4.60
N LYS A 44 16.68 10.42 5.19
CA LYS A 44 17.93 10.43 4.43
C LYS A 44 18.03 9.17 3.57
N THR A 45 18.40 9.35 2.31
CA THR A 45 18.67 8.26 1.37
C THR A 45 19.88 7.47 1.85
N ARG A 46 19.98 6.19 1.47
CA ARG A 46 21.15 5.35 1.73
C ARG A 46 22.41 6.07 1.27
N GLY A 47 23.30 6.42 2.21
CA GLY A 47 24.51 7.22 1.98
C GLY A 47 24.43 8.68 2.45
N GLY A 48 23.28 9.16 2.93
CA GLY A 48 23.15 10.49 3.56
C GLY A 48 23.18 11.69 2.61
N ILE A 49 23.30 11.46 1.30
CA ILE A 49 23.52 12.50 0.29
C ILE A 49 22.25 13.33 0.02
N HIS A 50 21.07 12.71 0.08
CA HIS A 50 19.80 13.38 -0.21
C HIS A 50 18.75 13.07 0.85
N GLU A 51 18.02 14.10 1.26
CA GLU A 51 16.83 13.97 2.09
C GLU A 51 15.60 13.86 1.20
N ILE A 52 14.79 12.83 1.41
CA ILE A 52 13.53 12.60 0.71
C ILE A 52 12.37 12.82 1.68
N LEU A 53 11.36 13.57 1.25
CA LEU A 53 10.10 13.68 1.99
C LEU A 53 9.23 12.46 1.67
N VAL A 54 9.00 11.64 2.69
CA VAL A 54 8.17 10.44 2.63
C VAL A 54 6.83 10.74 3.27
N ASP A 55 5.75 10.61 2.50
CA ASP A 55 4.38 10.69 2.99
C ASP A 55 3.73 9.30 3.09
N ASN A 56 2.50 9.25 3.59
CA ASN A 56 1.72 8.01 3.68
C ASN A 56 1.41 7.35 2.30
N SER A 57 1.74 7.98 1.17
CA SER A 57 1.59 7.39 -0.17
C SER A 57 2.59 6.25 -0.41
N TRP A 58 3.70 6.22 0.34
CA TRP A 58 4.73 5.18 0.26
C TRP A 58 4.45 3.95 1.14
N ILE A 59 3.55 4.08 2.13
CA ILE A 59 3.26 3.00 3.07
C ILE A 59 2.43 1.90 2.39
N VAL A 60 2.75 0.63 2.66
CA VAL A 60 1.96 -0.51 2.15
C VAL A 60 0.70 -0.69 3.01
N PRO A 61 -0.49 -0.99 2.43
CA PRO A 61 -1.70 -1.21 3.23
C PRO A 61 -1.50 -2.32 4.28
N TYR A 62 -1.96 -2.09 5.50
CA TYR A 62 -1.89 -3.06 6.59
C TYR A 62 -3.20 -3.07 7.38
N SER A 63 -3.40 -4.11 8.19
CA SER A 63 -4.51 -4.21 9.13
C SER A 63 -4.02 -3.89 10.55
N PRO A 64 -4.53 -2.82 11.20
CA PRO A 64 -4.14 -2.50 12.58
C PRO A 64 -4.42 -3.64 13.57
N VAL A 65 -5.50 -4.40 13.35
CA VAL A 65 -5.88 -5.54 14.19
C VAL A 65 -4.83 -6.64 14.09
N LEU A 66 -4.50 -7.07 12.86
CA LEU A 66 -3.51 -8.13 12.66
C LEU A 66 -2.12 -7.67 13.07
N SER A 67 -1.75 -6.42 12.77
CA SER A 67 -0.48 -5.86 13.20
C SER A 67 -0.33 -5.81 14.72
N ARG A 68 -1.41 -5.54 15.46
CA ARG A 68 -1.40 -5.56 16.92
C ARG A 68 -1.32 -6.97 17.48
N ILE A 69 -2.01 -7.94 16.87
CA ILE A 69 -2.01 -9.34 17.32
C ILE A 69 -0.62 -9.97 17.15
N PHE A 70 0.02 -9.74 16.00
CA PHE A 70 1.31 -10.35 15.66
C PHE A 70 2.52 -9.45 15.94
N ASN A 71 2.30 -8.25 16.48
CA ASN A 71 3.33 -7.24 16.73
C ASN A 71 4.26 -7.01 15.52
N CYS A 72 3.71 -7.03 14.30
CA CYS A 72 4.47 -6.90 13.07
C CYS A 72 3.65 -6.19 11.98
N HIS A 73 4.33 -5.60 10.99
CA HIS A 73 3.64 -4.92 9.89
C HIS A 73 3.21 -5.93 8.83
N ILE A 74 1.96 -6.37 8.88
CA ILE A 74 1.41 -7.37 7.96
C ILE A 74 0.77 -6.65 6.78
N ASN A 75 1.30 -6.90 5.58
CA ASN A 75 0.66 -6.45 4.34
C ASN A 75 -0.64 -7.24 4.12
N VAL A 76 -1.76 -6.53 3.99
CA VAL A 76 -3.08 -7.12 3.74
C VAL A 76 -3.73 -6.43 2.57
N GLU A 77 -4.15 -7.21 1.57
CA GLU A 77 -4.86 -6.70 0.39
C GLU A 77 -6.21 -7.40 0.23
N PHE A 78 -7.26 -6.62 0.01
CA PHE A 78 -8.59 -7.14 -0.30
C PHE A 78 -8.59 -7.69 -1.72
N CYS A 79 -8.98 -8.95 -1.84
CA CYS A 79 -9.06 -9.69 -3.09
C CYS A 79 -10.51 -10.10 -3.34
N ASN A 80 -11.13 -9.52 -4.39
CA ASN A 80 -12.48 -9.90 -4.81
C ASN A 80 -12.49 -10.69 -6.14
N THR A 81 -11.35 -11.24 -6.56
CA THR A 81 -11.26 -11.98 -7.83
C THR A 81 -10.46 -13.26 -7.65
N ILE A 82 -10.97 -14.38 -8.18
CA ILE A 82 -10.28 -15.69 -8.16
C ILE A 82 -8.88 -15.60 -8.80
N LYS A 83 -8.68 -14.67 -9.74
CA LYS A 83 -7.38 -14.41 -10.39
C LYS A 83 -6.27 -14.00 -9.43
N ALA A 84 -6.59 -13.52 -8.23
CA ALA A 84 -5.62 -13.14 -7.22
C ALA A 84 -5.45 -14.22 -6.13
N ILE A 85 -6.14 -15.36 -6.27
CA ILE A 85 -5.98 -16.53 -5.40
C ILE A 85 -5.00 -17.49 -6.08
N LYS A 86 -3.84 -17.73 -5.44
CA LYS A 86 -2.86 -18.69 -5.94
C LYS A 86 -3.30 -20.15 -5.75
N TYR A 87 -4.06 -20.41 -4.69
CA TYR A 87 -4.55 -21.73 -4.31
C TYR A 87 -6.07 -21.67 -4.11
N SER A 88 -6.83 -21.85 -5.19
CA SER A 88 -8.27 -22.07 -5.12
C SER A 88 -8.53 -23.55 -5.37
N CYS A 89 -9.22 -24.20 -4.43
CA CYS A 89 -9.71 -25.57 -4.57
C CYS A 89 -10.81 -25.68 -5.63
#